data_AF-A0A967GA18-F1
#
_entry.id   AF-A0A967GA18-F1
#
_cell.length_a   1.000
_cell.length_b   1.000
_cell.length_c   1.000
_cell.angle_alpha   90.00
_cell.angle_beta   90.00
_cell.angle_gamma   90.00
#
_symmetry.space_group_name_H-M   'P 1'
#
loop_
_entity.id
_entity.type
_entity.pdbx_description
1 polymer ?
#
loop_
_entity_poly.entity_id
_entity_poly.type
_entity_poly.pdbx_seq_one_letter_code
_entity_poly.pdbx_strand_id
1 'polypeptide(L)'
;ALPEARHNAVLSGLAPPLVVQGRPDCLRVPFALVVANIVAPVLHAHCADLARLTAPGGSLILSGVLDAERAHLEATYAAAGLRGDYSLSRDGWVALRLRRAP
;
A
#
# COMPACT_ATOMS: atom_id res chain seq x y z
N ALA A 1 -18.77 5.51 1.19
CA ALA A 1 -17.43 4.87 1.21
C ALA A 1 -17.46 3.36 1.48
N LEU A 2 -18.08 2.88 2.58
CA LEU A 2 -18.13 1.45 2.89
C LEU A 2 -18.98 0.61 1.91
N PRO A 3 -20.17 1.08 1.47
CA PRO A 3 -20.97 0.38 0.46
C PRO A 3 -20.22 0.20 -0.87
N GLU A 4 -19.47 1.22 -1.28
CA GLU A 4 -18.70 1.27 -2.53
C GLU A 4 -17.46 0.38 -2.44
N ALA A 5 -16.77 0.36 -1.30
CA ALA A 5 -15.66 -0.57 -1.06
C ALA A 5 -16.13 -2.03 -1.13
N ARG A 6 -17.30 -2.34 -0.54
CA ARG A 6 -17.92 -3.67 -0.64
C ARG A 6 -18.30 -4.00 -2.08
N HIS A 7 -18.93 -3.04 -2.78
CA HIS A 7 -19.32 -3.20 -4.18
C HIS A 7 -18.10 -3.49 -5.08
N ASN A 8 -17.02 -2.71 -4.95
CA ASN A 8 -15.79 -2.90 -5.71
C ASN A 8 -15.13 -4.25 -5.39
N ALA A 9 -15.15 -4.68 -4.14
CA ALA A 9 -14.58 -5.97 -3.75
C ALA A 9 -15.37 -7.14 -4.37
N VAL A 10 -16.70 -7.04 -4.45
CA VAL A 10 -17.55 -8.00 -5.16
C VAL A 10 -17.24 -8.02 -6.66
N LEU A 11 -17.13 -6.83 -7.30
CA LEU A 11 -16.73 -6.74 -8.71
C LEU A 11 -15.34 -7.33 -8.97
N SER A 12 -14.45 -7.29 -7.97
CA SER A 12 -13.10 -7.88 -8.03
C SER A 12 -13.08 -9.39 -7.75
N GLY A 13 -14.24 -10.03 -7.55
CA GLY A 13 -14.35 -11.47 -7.29
C GLY A 13 -13.91 -11.90 -5.89
N LEU A 14 -13.72 -10.97 -4.95
CA LEU A 14 -13.39 -11.29 -3.56
C LEU A 14 -14.68 -11.69 -2.83
N ALA A 15 -14.78 -12.92 -2.28
CA ALA A 15 -16.02 -13.40 -1.68
C ALA A 15 -15.84 -14.28 -0.42
N PRO A 16 -16.38 -13.87 0.75
CA PRO A 16 -16.75 -12.49 1.15
C PRO A 16 -15.53 -11.71 1.69
N PRO A 17 -15.33 -10.44 1.28
CA PRO A 17 -14.24 -9.62 1.77
C PRO A 17 -14.57 -9.02 3.14
N LEU A 18 -13.60 -9.04 4.06
CA LEU A 18 -13.69 -8.26 5.29
C LEU A 18 -13.42 -6.78 4.96
N VAL A 19 -14.44 -5.94 5.10
CA VAL A 19 -14.31 -4.49 4.95
C VAL A 19 -14.37 -3.83 6.33
N VAL A 20 -13.32 -3.09 6.66
CA VAL A 20 -13.16 -2.37 7.94
C VAL A 20 -13.23 -0.87 7.68
N GLN A 21 -13.92 -0.13 8.55
CA GLN A 21 -13.91 1.33 8.52
C GLN A 21 -12.89 1.86 9.53
N GLY A 22 -11.93 2.65 9.07
CA GLY A 22 -10.91 3.25 9.92
C GLY A 22 -9.68 3.68 9.15
N ARG A 23 -8.61 3.99 9.89
CA ARG A 23 -7.26 4.19 9.33
C ARG A 23 -6.44 2.90 9.52
N PRO A 24 -5.29 2.73 8.84
CA PRO A 24 -4.48 1.52 8.95
C PRO A 24 -4.07 1.16 10.39
N ASP A 25 -3.94 2.14 11.27
CA ASP A 25 -3.65 1.97 12.70
C ASP A 25 -4.68 1.11 13.47
N CYS A 26 -5.91 0.92 12.96
CA CYS A 26 -6.90 0.04 13.57
C CYS A 26 -6.59 -1.46 13.39
N LEU A 27 -5.73 -1.81 12.44
CA LEU A 27 -5.32 -3.19 12.17
C LEU A 27 -4.14 -3.60 13.05
N ARG A 28 -4.24 -4.79 13.66
CA ARG A 28 -3.27 -5.27 14.67
C ARG A 28 -2.27 -6.30 14.15
N VAL A 29 -2.62 -7.04 13.09
CA VAL A 29 -1.80 -8.11 12.55
C VAL A 29 -1.13 -7.67 11.24
N PRO A 30 0.11 -8.11 10.97
CA PRO A 30 0.74 -7.91 9.67
C PRO A 30 0.22 -8.89 8.63
N PHE A 31 0.37 -8.53 7.36
CA PHE A 31 -0.08 -9.29 6.20
C PHE A 31 1.10 -9.61 5.28
N ALA A 32 1.05 -10.75 4.61
CA ALA A 32 2.05 -11.13 3.61
C ALA A 32 2.06 -10.20 2.38
N LEU A 33 0.91 -9.58 2.10
CA LEU A 33 0.72 -8.62 1.02
C LEU A 33 -0.16 -7.46 1.52
N VAL A 34 0.33 -6.24 1.36
CA VAL A 34 -0.43 -5.00 1.56
C VAL A 34 -0.47 -4.25 0.23
N VAL A 35 -1.65 -3.75 -0.15
CA VAL A 35 -1.83 -2.95 -1.37
C VAL A 35 -2.49 -1.63 -1.00
N ALA A 36 -1.89 -0.51 -1.40
CA ALA A 36 -2.41 0.82 -1.19
C ALA A 36 -2.39 1.60 -2.51
N ASN A 37 -3.58 1.81 -3.09
CA ASN A 37 -3.78 2.62 -4.29
C ASN A 37 -4.44 3.95 -3.89
N ILE A 38 -3.63 4.95 -3.54
CA ILE A 38 -4.07 6.26 -3.05
C ILE A 38 -2.95 7.30 -3.26
N VAL A 39 -3.29 8.59 -3.17
CA VAL A 39 -2.35 9.70 -3.43
C VAL A 39 -1.16 9.74 -2.47
N ALA A 40 -0.02 10.25 -2.94
CA ALA A 40 1.26 10.21 -2.21
C ALA A 40 1.21 10.87 -0.82
N PRO A 41 0.56 12.03 -0.59
CA PRO A 41 0.49 12.63 0.73
C PRO A 41 -0.11 11.69 1.80
N VAL A 42 -1.10 10.89 1.43
CA VAL A 42 -1.73 9.91 2.33
C VAL A 42 -0.78 8.73 2.59
N LEU A 43 -0.04 8.28 1.58
CA LEU A 43 0.97 7.23 1.74
C LEU A 43 2.10 7.67 2.67
N HIS A 44 2.59 8.92 2.54
CA HIS A 44 3.56 9.49 3.47
C HIS A 44 3.01 9.54 4.90
N ALA A 45 1.78 10.04 5.08
CA ALA A 45 1.13 10.14 6.40
C ALA A 45 0.93 8.78 7.09
N HIS A 46 0.81 7.69 6.31
CA HIS A 46 0.59 6.34 6.82
C HIS A 46 1.79 5.40 6.63
N CYS A 47 2.98 5.91 6.34
CA CYS A 47 4.17 5.09 6.07
C CYS A 47 4.46 4.11 7.22
N ALA A 48 4.48 4.59 8.47
CA ALA A 48 4.77 3.77 9.64
C ALA A 48 3.74 2.65 9.84
N ASP A 49 2.45 2.93 9.64
CA ASP A 49 1.40 1.93 9.77
C ASP A 49 1.49 0.88 8.65
N LEU A 50 1.67 1.30 7.40
CA LEU A 50 1.77 0.38 6.26
C LEU A 50 3.03 -0.49 6.33
N ALA A 51 4.15 0.07 6.80
CA ALA A 51 5.35 -0.67 7.11
C ALA A 51 5.12 -1.73 8.19
N ARG A 52 4.50 -1.34 9.32
CA ARG A 52 4.16 -2.25 10.42
C ARG A 52 3.22 -3.37 9.97
N LEU A 53 2.24 -3.06 9.14
CA LEU A 53 1.26 -4.02 8.61
C LEU A 53 1.82 -4.93 7.52
N THR A 54 3.02 -4.68 7.02
CA THR A 54 3.69 -5.60 6.08
C THR A 54 4.50 -6.61 6.88
N ALA A 55 4.20 -7.90 6.75
CA ALA A 55 4.93 -8.95 7.48
C ALA A 55 6.42 -8.98 7.09
N PRO A 56 7.32 -9.46 7.97
CA PRO A 56 8.68 -9.81 7.56
C PRO A 56 8.65 -10.76 6.36
N GLY A 57 9.48 -10.50 5.35
CA GLY A 57 9.42 -11.21 4.06
C GLY A 57 8.16 -10.94 3.22
N GLY A 58 7.29 -10.00 3.63
CA GLY A 58 6.09 -9.59 2.92
C GLY A 58 6.33 -8.48 1.89
N SER A 59 5.28 -8.18 1.11
CA SER A 59 5.29 -7.17 0.07
C SER A 59 4.29 -6.04 0.36
N LEU A 60 4.69 -4.81 0.05
CA LEU A 60 3.82 -3.64 0.01
C LEU A 60 3.79 -3.10 -1.42
N ILE A 61 2.59 -2.97 -1.99
CA ILE A 61 2.38 -2.34 -3.30
C ILE A 61 1.79 -0.95 -3.08
N LEU A 62 2.51 0.07 -3.54
CA LEU A 62 2.07 1.46 -3.56
C LEU A 62 1.66 1.84 -4.98
N SER A 63 0.50 2.44 -5.17
CA SER A 63 -0.01 2.89 -6.46
C SER A 63 -0.86 4.15 -6.29
N GLY A 64 -1.29 4.77 -7.39
CA GLY A 64 -2.03 6.02 -7.36
C GLY A 64 -1.16 7.24 -7.07
N VAL A 65 0.12 7.17 -7.43
CA VAL A 65 1.12 8.24 -7.26
C VAL A 65 1.74 8.64 -8.60
N LEU A 66 2.17 9.88 -8.70
CA LEU A 66 2.81 10.41 -9.92
C LEU A 66 4.27 9.95 -10.00
N ASP A 67 4.78 9.79 -11.22
CA ASP A 67 6.20 9.44 -11.46
C ASP A 67 7.16 10.40 -10.74
N ALA A 68 6.81 11.68 -10.69
CA ALA A 68 7.60 12.72 -10.01
C ALA A 68 7.70 12.53 -8.48
N GLU A 69 6.75 11.82 -7.86
CA GLU A 69 6.69 11.58 -6.41
C GLU A 69 7.47 10.32 -6.00
N ARG A 70 7.85 9.48 -6.97
CA ARG A 70 8.50 8.18 -6.77
C ARG A 70 9.67 8.23 -5.80
N ALA A 71 10.66 9.08 -6.09
CA ALA A 71 11.92 9.08 -5.35
C ALA A 71 11.73 9.45 -3.89
N HIS A 72 10.82 10.40 -3.61
CA HIS A 72 10.49 10.79 -2.24
C HIS A 72 9.76 9.67 -1.50
N LEU A 73 8.86 8.97 -2.19
CA LEU A 73 8.14 7.83 -1.64
C LEU A 73 9.09 6.66 -1.32
N GLU A 74 9.94 6.26 -2.26
CA GLU A 74 10.96 5.22 -2.04
C GLU A 74 11.87 5.54 -0.85
N ALA A 75 12.35 6.78 -0.73
CA ALA A 75 13.17 7.21 0.40
C ALA A 75 12.42 7.13 1.75
N THR A 76 11.16 7.55 1.77
CA THR A 76 10.31 7.51 2.97
C THR A 76 10.12 6.07 3.46
N TYR A 77 9.81 5.15 2.55
CA TYR A 77 9.59 3.75 2.91
C TYR A 77 10.89 2.98 3.17
N ALA A 78 12.01 3.37 2.54
CA ALA A 78 13.34 2.87 2.86
C ALA A 78 13.73 3.18 4.31
N ALA A 79 13.45 4.40 4.80
CA ALA A 79 13.64 4.77 6.19
C ALA A 79 12.74 3.96 7.15
N ALA A 80 11.60 3.45 6.68
CA ALA A 80 10.71 2.55 7.42
C ALA A 80 11.04 1.06 7.26
N GLY A 81 12.17 0.72 6.63
CA GLY A 81 12.66 -0.65 6.51
C GLY A 81 12.09 -1.46 5.34
N LEU A 82 11.45 -0.81 4.36
CA LEU A 82 11.01 -1.46 3.12
C LEU A 82 11.84 -0.98 1.93
N ARG A 83 12.27 -1.88 1.07
CA ARG A 83 13.07 -1.53 -0.13
C ARG A 83 12.32 -1.84 -1.40
N GLY A 84 12.36 -0.92 -2.36
CA GLY A 84 11.81 -1.13 -3.68
C GLY A 84 12.57 -2.21 -4.44
N ASP A 85 11.84 -3.15 -5.04
CA ASP A 85 12.40 -4.20 -5.90
C ASP A 85 11.77 -4.24 -7.29
N TYR A 86 10.68 -3.49 -7.51
CA TYR A 86 10.00 -3.40 -8.78
C TYR A 86 9.21 -2.09 -8.88
N SER A 87 9.14 -1.54 -10.10
CA SER A 87 8.32 -0.38 -10.43
C SER A 87 7.69 -0.52 -11.81
N LEU A 88 6.47 -0.01 -11.98
CA LEU A 88 5.79 0.08 -13.26
C LEU A 88 5.25 1.50 -13.44
N SER A 89 5.74 2.20 -14.47
CA SER A 89 5.27 3.54 -14.84
C SER A 89 4.36 3.46 -16.07
N ARG A 90 3.27 4.23 -16.05
CA ARG A 90 2.31 4.33 -17.15
C ARG A 90 1.58 5.66 -17.10
N ASP A 91 1.58 6.39 -18.21
CA ASP A 91 0.80 7.63 -18.39
C ASP A 91 1.04 8.67 -17.27
N GLY A 92 2.28 8.77 -16.77
CA GLY A 92 2.69 9.69 -15.70
C GLY A 92 2.42 9.20 -14.27
N TRP A 93 1.87 7.99 -14.12
CA TRP A 93 1.64 7.32 -12.84
C TRP A 93 2.63 6.20 -12.62
N VAL A 94 2.95 5.91 -11.36
CA VAL A 94 3.81 4.80 -10.97
C VAL A 94 3.14 3.88 -9.94
N ALA A 95 3.39 2.58 -10.07
CA ALA A 95 3.21 1.60 -9.02
C ALA A 95 4.57 1.06 -8.58
N LEU A 96 4.78 0.94 -7.27
CA LEU A 96 6.00 0.43 -6.66
C LEU A 96 5.68 -0.83 -5.86
N ARG A 97 6.53 -1.85 -5.98
CA ARG A 97 6.56 -2.97 -5.05
C ARG A 97 7.76 -2.81 -4.13
N LEU A 98 7.48 -2.82 -2.83
CA LEU A 98 8.46 -2.76 -1.76
C LEU A 98 8.45 -4.08 -1.00
N ARG A 99 9.63 -4.50 -0.52
CA ARG A 99 9.83 -5.72 0.24
C ARG A 99 10.32 -5.39 1.64
N ARG A 100 9.75 -6.04 2.64
CA ARG A 100 10.28 -6.04 4.01
C ARG A 100 11.26 -7.21 4.15
N ALA A 101 12.41 -6.97 4.77
CA ALA A 101 13.36 -8.03 5.08
C ALA A 101 12.70 -9.12 5.96
N PRO A 102 13.19 -10.38 5.89
CA PRO A 102 12.79 -11.45 6.80
C PRO A 102 13.00 -11.10 8.28
#